data_AF-A0A7C3LB60-F1
#
_entry.id   AF-A0A7C3LB60-F1
#
_cell.length_a   1.000
_cell.length_b   1.000
_cell.length_c   1.000
_cell.angle_alpha   90.00
_cell.angle_beta   90.00
_cell.angle_gamma   90.00
#
_symmetry.space_group_name_H-M   'P 1'
#
loop_
_entity.id
_entity.type
_entity.pdbx_description
1 polymer ?
#
loop_
_entity_poly.entity_id
_entity_poly.type
_entity_poly.pdbx_seq_one_letter_code
_entity_poly.pdbx_strand_id
1 'polypeptide(L)'
;MQCPGQDSRFWDGAAVFEYKCPKCGHMLEFFKDDSKRRCKNCGNEVFNPRMDFGCAAYCPYAEQCLGQLPPELLAKKQEKLITDTGAELKRRLKDDFKAIGRAGRAARRAAELAADNEGSNKAVIVLSVYFVILAEAAGGNAAELSQSIMTHFGANEGLKNEIRALLEHQGSAGDEDLNLRLVRQALVP
;
A
#
# COMPACT_ATOMS: atom_id res chain seq x y z
N MET A 1 12.47 -19.03 -7.41
CA MET A 1 11.07 -18.94 -6.91
C MET A 1 10.18 -18.73 -8.13
N GLN A 2 9.11 -19.52 -8.28
CA GLN A 2 8.27 -19.53 -9.48
C GLN A 2 6.87 -19.08 -9.09
N CYS A 3 6.30 -18.09 -9.78
CA CYS A 3 4.98 -17.57 -9.44
C CYS A 3 3.91 -18.65 -9.66
N PRO A 4 2.86 -18.71 -8.83
CA PRO A 4 1.71 -19.58 -9.07
C PRO A 4 1.14 -19.30 -10.47
N GLY A 5 1.02 -20.33 -11.32
CA GLY A 5 0.54 -20.20 -12.71
C GLY A 5 1.62 -19.99 -13.78
N GLN A 6 2.90 -19.91 -13.40
CA GLN A 6 4.06 -19.79 -14.33
C GLN A 6 4.75 -21.14 -14.61
N ASP A 7 4.04 -22.26 -14.44
CA ASP A 7 4.55 -23.59 -14.79
C ASP A 7 4.30 -23.85 -16.28
N SER A 8 5.37 -23.78 -17.07
CA SER A 8 5.34 -23.91 -18.53
C SER A 8 4.88 -25.29 -19.02
N ARG A 9 4.87 -26.31 -18.14
CA ARG A 9 4.36 -27.65 -18.46
C ARG A 9 2.87 -27.68 -18.74
N PHE A 10 2.11 -26.67 -18.28
CA PHE A 10 0.67 -26.55 -18.47
C PHE A 10 0.29 -25.46 -19.49
N TRP A 11 1.24 -24.96 -20.28
CA TRP A 11 0.96 -23.92 -21.27
C TRP A 11 0.52 -24.53 -22.60
N ASP A 12 -0.49 -23.93 -23.20
CA ASP A 12 -0.96 -24.21 -24.55
C ASP A 12 -0.41 -23.18 -25.56
N GLY A 13 -0.83 -23.25 -26.82
CA GLY A 13 -0.40 -22.34 -27.88
C GLY A 13 -0.74 -20.85 -27.66
N ALA A 14 -1.46 -20.50 -26.59
CA ALA A 14 -1.74 -19.12 -26.19
C ALA A 14 -0.67 -18.52 -25.24
N ALA A 15 0.47 -19.19 -25.08
CA ALA A 15 1.58 -18.74 -24.22
C ALA A 15 2.27 -17.45 -24.70
N VAL A 16 2.07 -17.06 -25.96
CA VAL A 16 2.59 -15.81 -26.55
C VAL A 16 1.43 -15.03 -27.13
N PHE A 17 1.43 -13.72 -26.92
CA PHE A 17 0.45 -12.83 -27.52
C PHE A 17 1.06 -11.46 -27.83
N GLU A 18 0.47 -10.77 -28.79
CA GLU A 18 0.91 -9.44 -29.17
C GLU A 18 0.08 -8.35 -28.49
N TYR A 19 0.72 -7.24 -28.15
CA TYR A 19 0.09 -6.08 -27.58
C TYR A 19 0.70 -4.78 -28.13
N LYS A 20 -0.14 -3.79 -28.41
CA LYS A 20 0.32 -2.49 -28.90
C LYS A 20 0.90 -1.68 -27.75
N CYS A 21 2.08 -1.11 -27.97
CA CYS A 21 2.67 -0.18 -27.03
C CYS A 21 1.73 1.01 -26.83
N PRO A 22 1.29 1.32 -25.60
CA PRO A 22 0.37 2.43 -25.35
C PRO A 22 1.00 3.80 -25.66
N LYS A 23 2.34 3.88 -25.74
CA LYS A 23 3.07 5.13 -26.02
C LYS A 23 3.29 5.39 -27.50
N CYS A 24 3.59 4.36 -28.30
CA CYS A 24 4.00 4.54 -29.70
C CYS A 24 3.31 3.61 -30.71
N GLY A 25 2.39 2.76 -30.25
CA GLY A 25 1.63 1.84 -31.11
C GLY A 25 2.42 0.65 -31.66
N HIS A 26 3.73 0.55 -31.39
CA HIS A 26 4.56 -0.56 -31.85
C HIS A 26 4.10 -1.89 -31.23
N MET A 27 4.09 -2.95 -32.03
CA MET A 27 3.70 -4.28 -31.57
C MET A 27 4.78 -4.86 -30.65
N LEU A 28 4.35 -5.32 -29.48
CA LEU A 28 5.18 -6.03 -28.51
C LEU A 28 4.68 -7.45 -28.41
N GLU A 29 5.61 -8.41 -28.49
CA GLU A 29 5.33 -9.79 -28.12
C GLU A 29 5.54 -9.96 -26.62
N PHE A 30 4.53 -10.52 -25.96
CA PHE A 30 4.56 -10.92 -24.57
C PHE A 30 4.41 -12.43 -24.46
N PHE A 31 5.23 -13.02 -23.61
CA PHE A 31 5.04 -14.36 -23.10
C PHE A 31 4.18 -14.30 -21.84
N LYS A 32 3.49 -15.39 -21.50
CA LYS A 32 2.62 -15.48 -20.32
C LYS A 32 3.37 -15.26 -18.99
N ASP A 33 4.69 -15.49 -18.98
CA ASP A 33 5.59 -15.23 -17.86
C ASP A 33 6.28 -13.87 -17.87
N ASP A 34 6.26 -13.15 -18.99
CA ASP A 34 6.80 -11.80 -19.02
C ASP A 34 5.96 -10.92 -18.10
N SER A 35 6.54 -10.37 -17.04
CA SER A 35 5.86 -9.37 -16.20
C SER A 35 5.74 -8.02 -16.90
N LYS A 36 6.78 -7.65 -17.64
CA LYS A 36 6.88 -6.44 -18.44
C LYS A 36 7.87 -6.62 -19.59
N ARG A 37 7.67 -5.85 -20.67
CA ARG A 37 8.56 -5.79 -21.84
C ARG A 37 8.94 -4.34 -22.11
N ARG A 38 10.21 -4.11 -22.46
CA ARG A 38 10.66 -2.81 -22.96
C ARG A 38 10.35 -2.70 -24.45
N CYS A 39 9.67 -1.63 -24.85
CA CYS A 39 9.41 -1.35 -26.25
C CYS A 39 10.71 -1.02 -26.99
N LYS A 40 11.02 -1.81 -28.03
CA LYS A 40 12.21 -1.60 -28.87
C LYS A 40 12.18 -0.28 -29.66
N ASN A 41 11.00 0.28 -29.90
CA ASN A 41 10.85 1.52 -30.67
C ASN A 41 11.00 2.79 -29.80
N CYS A 42 10.32 2.86 -28.64
CA CYS A 42 10.27 4.09 -27.84
C CYS A 42 10.90 3.96 -26.44
N GLY A 43 11.43 2.80 -26.09
CA GLY A 43 12.05 2.51 -24.80
C GLY A 43 11.08 2.39 -23.61
N ASN A 44 9.77 2.60 -23.81
CA ASN A 44 8.78 2.52 -22.73
C ASN A 44 8.67 1.09 -22.18
N GLU A 45 8.67 0.95 -20.85
CA GLU A 45 8.31 -0.32 -20.21
C GLU A 45 6.79 -0.50 -20.27
N VAL A 46 6.35 -1.63 -20.82
CA VAL A 46 4.95 -2.00 -20.97
C VAL A 46 4.70 -3.23 -20.12
N PHE A 47 3.73 -3.15 -19.23
CA PHE A 47 3.30 -4.29 -18.42
C PHE A 47 2.51 -5.29 -19.27
N ASN A 48 2.63 -6.57 -18.92
CA ASN A 48 1.85 -7.61 -19.56
C ASN A 48 0.35 -7.41 -19.23
N PRO A 49 -0.50 -7.09 -20.23
CA PRO A 49 -1.92 -6.80 -20.00
C PRO A 49 -2.75 -8.04 -19.65
N ARG A 50 -2.21 -9.24 -19.89
CA ARG A 50 -2.87 -10.52 -19.57
C ARG A 50 -2.35 -11.14 -18.27
N MET A 51 -1.37 -10.52 -17.62
CA MET A 51 -0.85 -11.01 -16.36
C MET A 51 -1.86 -10.74 -15.25
N ASP A 52 -2.33 -11.82 -14.62
CA ASP A 52 -3.19 -11.71 -13.44
C ASP A 52 -2.35 -11.26 -12.23
N PHE A 53 -2.45 -9.98 -11.90
CA PHE A 53 -1.82 -9.38 -10.74
C PHE A 53 -2.53 -9.70 -9.42
N GLY A 54 -3.54 -10.58 -9.42
CA GLY A 54 -4.16 -11.09 -8.20
C GLY A 54 -3.13 -11.62 -7.21
N CYS A 55 -2.06 -12.26 -7.70
CA CYS A 55 -0.95 -12.73 -6.86
C CYS A 55 -0.06 -11.60 -6.32
N ALA A 56 0.12 -10.53 -7.10
CA ALA A 56 0.87 -9.37 -6.69
C ALA A 56 0.22 -8.68 -5.49
N ALA A 57 -1.12 -8.68 -5.40
CA ALA A 57 -1.87 -8.06 -4.31
C ALA A 57 -1.51 -8.61 -2.91
N TYR A 58 -1.09 -9.87 -2.81
CA TYR A 58 -0.69 -10.50 -1.54
C TYR A 58 0.79 -10.91 -1.47
N CYS A 59 1.54 -10.82 -2.57
CA CYS A 59 2.96 -11.18 -2.59
C CYS A 59 3.83 -10.06 -1.97
N PRO A 60 4.69 -10.37 -0.97
CA PRO A 60 5.60 -9.41 -0.34
C PRO A 60 6.74 -8.96 -1.28
N TYR A 61 7.07 -9.76 -2.31
CA TYR A 61 8.12 -9.44 -3.28
C TYR A 61 7.59 -8.77 -4.57
N ALA A 62 6.31 -8.39 -4.61
CA ALA A 62 5.67 -7.91 -5.84
C ALA A 62 6.34 -6.65 -6.42
N GLU A 63 6.85 -5.74 -5.59
CA GLU A 63 7.55 -4.53 -6.04
C GLU A 63 8.88 -4.85 -6.74
N GLN A 64 9.59 -5.89 -6.28
CA GLN A 64 10.83 -6.34 -6.92
C GLN A 64 10.57 -6.99 -8.28
N CYS A 65 9.42 -7.65 -8.44
CA CYS A 65 9.05 -8.33 -9.69
C CYS A 65 8.37 -7.42 -10.72
N LEU A 66 7.59 -6.44 -10.28
CA LEU A 66 6.78 -5.57 -11.14
C LEU A 66 7.40 -4.17 -11.30
N GLY A 67 8.44 -3.83 -10.54
CA GLY A 67 8.93 -2.44 -10.52
C GLY A 67 7.84 -1.51 -9.98
N GLN A 68 7.45 -0.48 -10.75
CA GLN A 68 6.32 0.38 -10.37
C GLN A 68 5.00 -0.36 -10.61
N LEU A 69 4.37 -0.79 -9.53
CA LEU A 69 3.01 -1.31 -9.56
C LEU A 69 2.05 -0.25 -10.15
N PRO A 70 1.11 -0.65 -11.03
CA PRO A 70 0.02 0.21 -11.45
C PRO A 70 -0.67 0.89 -10.27
N PRO A 71 -1.05 2.18 -10.37
CA PRO A 71 -1.66 2.92 -9.27
C PRO A 71 -2.88 2.22 -8.65
N GLU A 72 -3.69 1.55 -9.47
CA GLU A 72 -4.87 0.79 -9.01
C GLU A 72 -4.51 -0.39 -8.10
N LEU A 73 -3.40 -1.08 -8.37
CA LEU A 73 -2.94 -2.21 -7.56
C LEU A 73 -2.27 -1.74 -6.27
N LEU A 74 -1.55 -0.61 -6.33
CA LEU A 74 -1.03 0.06 -5.13
C LEU A 74 -2.16 0.47 -4.20
N ALA A 75 -3.20 1.11 -4.73
CA ALA A 75 -4.38 1.50 -3.96
C ALA A 75 -5.05 0.28 -3.31
N LYS A 76 -5.26 -0.83 -4.05
CA LYS A 76 -5.82 -2.07 -3.48
C LYS A 76 -4.94 -2.66 -2.37
N LYS A 77 -3.62 -2.66 -2.53
CA LYS A 77 -2.69 -3.11 -1.48
C LYS A 77 -2.79 -2.24 -0.23
N GLN A 78 -2.82 -0.93 -0.39
CA GLN A 78 -2.94 0.01 0.70
C GLN A 78 -4.28 -0.15 1.44
N GLU A 79 -5.39 -0.31 0.73
CA GLU A 79 -6.71 -0.59 1.32
C GLU A 79 -6.73 -1.90 2.11
N LYS A 80 -6.12 -2.95 1.56
CA LYS A 80 -5.96 -4.23 2.28
C LYS A 80 -5.14 -4.05 3.56
N LEU A 81 -4.02 -3.31 3.48
CA LEU A 81 -3.16 -3.05 4.63
C LEU A 81 -3.88 -2.26 5.74
N ILE A 82 -4.68 -1.26 5.38
CA ILE A 82 -5.55 -0.52 6.32
C ILE A 82 -6.52 -1.47 7.01
N THR A 83 -7.17 -2.34 6.23
CA THR A 83 -8.16 -3.31 6.74
C THR A 83 -7.51 -4.31 7.70
N ASP A 84 -6.38 -4.90 7.31
CA ASP A 84 -5.64 -5.87 8.11
C ASP A 84 -5.09 -5.24 9.40
N THR A 85 -4.61 -4.00 9.33
CA THR A 85 -4.13 -3.25 10.52
C THR A 85 -5.28 -2.94 11.47
N GLY A 86 -6.45 -2.56 10.95
CA GLY A 86 -7.65 -2.36 11.78
C GLY A 86 -8.10 -3.63 12.48
N ALA A 87 -7.98 -4.79 11.82
CA ALA A 87 -8.24 -6.09 12.45
C ALA A 87 -7.21 -6.42 13.53
N GLU A 88 -5.92 -6.17 13.28
CA GLU A 88 -4.85 -6.36 14.26
C GLU A 88 -5.01 -5.46 15.50
N LEU A 89 -5.39 -4.20 15.30
CA LEU A 89 -5.70 -3.26 16.38
C LEU A 89 -6.83 -3.81 17.26
N LYS A 90 -7.92 -4.30 16.67
CA LYS A 90 -9.03 -4.93 17.43
C LYS A 90 -8.56 -6.14 18.23
N ARG A 91 -7.72 -7.00 17.62
CA ARG A 91 -7.15 -8.18 18.32
C ARG A 91 -6.32 -7.78 19.54
N ARG A 92 -5.51 -6.72 19.43
CA ARG A 92 -4.66 -6.24 20.53
C ARG A 92 -5.45 -5.56 21.65
N LEU A 93 -6.47 -4.78 21.29
CA LEU A 93 -7.28 -4.02 22.26
C LEU A 93 -8.33 -4.87 22.97
N LYS A 94 -8.65 -6.08 22.47
CA LYS A 94 -9.60 -7.02 23.07
C LYS A 94 -10.95 -6.33 23.37
N ASP A 95 -11.26 -6.14 24.65
CA ASP A 95 -12.54 -5.60 25.13
C ASP A 95 -12.51 -4.07 25.37
N ASP A 96 -11.44 -3.37 24.98
CA ASP A 96 -11.43 -1.89 24.99
C ASP A 96 -12.26 -1.33 23.83
N PHE A 97 -13.58 -1.51 23.93
CA PHE A 97 -14.56 -1.04 22.95
C PHE A 97 -14.54 0.48 22.78
N LYS A 98 -14.10 1.22 23.81
CA LYS A 98 -13.96 2.68 23.76
C LYS A 98 -12.83 3.07 22.81
N ALA A 99 -11.65 2.46 22.97
CA ALA A 99 -10.51 2.68 22.08
C ALA A 99 -10.79 2.16 20.66
N ILE A 100 -11.40 0.98 20.51
CA ILE A 100 -11.80 0.43 19.21
C ILE A 100 -12.80 1.36 18.48
N GLY A 101 -13.81 1.86 19.20
CA GLY A 101 -14.79 2.78 18.65
C GLY A 101 -14.17 4.13 18.27
N ARG A 102 -13.24 4.65 19.09
CA ARG A 102 -12.47 5.87 18.77
C ARG A 102 -11.61 5.66 17.52
N ALA A 103 -10.89 4.53 17.42
CA ALA A 103 -10.09 4.18 16.26
C ALA A 103 -10.92 4.12 14.98
N GLY A 104 -12.10 3.49 15.02
CA GLY A 104 -12.98 3.42 13.86
C GLY A 104 -13.47 4.80 13.39
N ARG A 105 -13.89 5.67 14.31
CA ARG A 105 -14.34 7.04 13.97
C ARG A 105 -13.20 7.90 13.44
N ALA A 106 -12.05 7.87 14.10
CA ALA A 106 -10.88 8.63 13.70
C ALA A 106 -10.34 8.17 12.33
N ALA A 107 -10.32 6.86 12.06
CA ALA A 107 -9.91 6.32 10.76
C ALA A 107 -10.87 6.71 9.63
N ARG A 108 -12.18 6.71 9.89
CA ARG A 108 -13.17 7.21 8.93
C ARG A 108 -12.93 8.69 8.63
N ARG A 109 -12.78 9.51 9.67
CA ARG A 109 -12.51 10.95 9.53
C ARG A 109 -11.20 11.21 8.78
N ALA A 110 -10.15 10.45 9.07
CA ALA A 110 -8.87 10.50 8.35
C ALA A 110 -9.03 10.19 6.86
N ALA A 111 -9.83 9.18 6.51
CA ALA A 111 -10.11 8.83 5.12
C ALA A 111 -10.89 9.92 4.38
N GLU A 112 -11.88 10.54 5.05
CA GLU A 112 -12.64 11.69 4.51
C GLU A 112 -11.72 12.89 4.29
N LEU A 113 -10.89 13.25 5.29
CA LEU A 113 -9.91 14.33 5.18
C LEU A 113 -8.89 14.12 4.07
N ALA A 114 -8.39 12.88 3.90
CA ALA A 114 -7.45 12.57 2.82
C ALA A 114 -8.12 12.71 1.43
N ALA A 115 -9.40 12.37 1.31
CA ALA A 115 -10.14 12.55 0.05
C ALA A 115 -10.34 14.02 -0.31
N ASP A 116 -10.51 14.89 0.68
CA ASP A 116 -10.72 16.34 0.49
C ASP A 116 -9.42 17.13 0.28
N ASN A 117 -8.25 16.50 0.43
CA ASN A 117 -6.93 17.15 0.33
C ASN A 117 -6.06 16.44 -0.70
N GLU A 118 -6.03 16.97 -1.92
CA GLU A 118 -5.12 16.51 -2.98
C GLU A 118 -3.66 16.59 -2.53
N GLY A 119 -2.85 15.60 -2.93
CA GLY A 119 -1.46 15.47 -2.50
C GLY A 119 -1.26 14.79 -1.14
N SER A 120 -2.34 14.47 -0.42
CA SER A 120 -2.25 13.68 0.82
C SER A 120 -2.10 12.18 0.56
N ASN A 121 -1.52 11.47 1.52
CA ASN A 121 -1.37 10.02 1.47
C ASN A 121 -2.35 9.34 2.43
N LYS A 122 -3.51 8.92 1.92
CA LYS A 122 -4.58 8.27 2.70
C LYS A 122 -4.06 7.12 3.56
N ALA A 123 -3.21 6.25 3.01
CA ALA A 123 -2.69 5.09 3.73
C ALA A 123 -1.86 5.51 4.94
N VAL A 124 -0.97 6.48 4.76
CA VAL A 124 -0.13 7.03 5.83
C VAL A 124 -0.99 7.63 6.92
N ILE A 125 -1.98 8.46 6.58
CA ILE A 125 -2.83 9.15 7.55
C ILE A 125 -3.66 8.14 8.36
N VAL A 126 -4.39 7.24 7.69
CA VAL A 126 -5.28 6.28 8.37
C VAL A 126 -4.48 5.31 9.25
N LEU A 127 -3.36 4.78 8.76
CA LEU A 127 -2.51 3.87 9.54
C LEU A 127 -1.89 4.59 10.75
N SER A 128 -1.44 5.83 10.57
CA SER A 128 -0.88 6.63 11.67
C SER A 128 -1.90 6.87 12.77
N VAL A 129 -3.16 7.17 12.42
CA VAL A 129 -4.26 7.29 13.40
C VAL A 129 -4.46 6.00 14.19
N TYR A 130 -4.42 4.83 13.54
CA TYR A 130 -4.50 3.54 14.25
C TYR A 130 -3.34 3.36 15.23
N PHE A 131 -2.11 3.67 14.82
CA PHE A 131 -0.94 3.49 15.69
C PHE A 131 -0.91 4.45 16.87
N VAL A 132 -1.33 5.70 16.69
CA VAL A 132 -1.46 6.65 17.82
C VAL A 132 -2.47 6.15 18.83
N ILE A 133 -3.67 5.74 18.40
CA ILE A 133 -4.71 5.26 19.31
C ILE A 133 -4.30 3.95 19.98
N LEU A 134 -3.65 3.04 19.24
CA LEU A 134 -3.14 1.80 19.80
C LEU A 134 -2.07 2.08 20.87
N ALA A 135 -1.14 2.99 20.62
CA ALA A 135 -0.11 3.38 21.59
C ALA A 135 -0.73 4.02 22.85
N GLU A 136 -1.74 4.88 22.70
CA GLU A 136 -2.44 5.49 23.82
C GLU A 136 -3.20 4.47 24.69
N ALA A 137 -3.81 3.45 24.07
CA ALA A 137 -4.65 2.49 24.78
C ALA A 137 -3.88 1.27 25.33
N ALA A 138 -2.95 0.71 24.55
CA ALA A 138 -2.16 -0.47 24.94
C ALA A 138 -0.82 -0.09 25.61
N GLY A 139 -0.44 1.19 25.59
CA GLY A 139 0.87 1.65 26.01
C GLY A 139 1.96 1.38 24.95
N GLY A 140 3.01 2.20 24.97
CA GLY A 140 4.16 2.07 24.09
C GLY A 140 4.33 3.26 23.14
N ASN A 141 5.28 3.12 22.20
CA ASN A 141 5.59 4.13 21.21
C ASN A 141 4.87 3.80 19.88
N ALA A 142 4.11 4.76 19.35
CA ALA A 142 3.39 4.60 18.08
C ALA A 142 4.31 4.27 16.91
N ALA A 143 5.50 4.88 16.84
CA ALA A 143 6.48 4.62 15.80
C ALA A 143 6.98 3.16 15.87
N GLU A 144 7.32 2.66 17.06
CA GLU A 144 7.77 1.27 17.25
C GLU A 144 6.67 0.25 16.90
N LEU A 145 5.45 0.49 17.37
CA LEU A 145 4.28 -0.32 17.04
C LEU A 145 4.01 -0.34 15.54
N SER A 146 4.15 0.82 14.87
CA SER A 146 3.98 0.91 13.42
C SER A 146 5.01 0.06 12.68
N GLN A 147 6.29 0.13 13.05
CA GLN A 147 7.34 -0.65 12.40
C GLN A 147 7.13 -2.16 12.57
N SER A 148 6.76 -2.60 13.77
CA SER A 148 6.50 -4.01 14.07
C SER A 148 5.33 -4.56 13.25
N ILE A 149 4.19 -3.88 13.28
CA ILE A 149 2.95 -4.34 12.61
C ILE A 149 3.09 -4.23 11.09
N MET A 150 3.67 -3.14 10.57
CA MET A 150 3.86 -2.96 9.13
C MET A 150 4.86 -3.98 8.54
N THR A 151 5.90 -4.34 9.29
CA THR A 151 6.83 -5.40 8.88
C THR A 151 6.14 -6.75 8.85
N HIS A 152 5.30 -7.05 9.86
CA HIS A 152 4.50 -8.28 9.88
C HIS A 152 3.58 -8.42 8.66
N PHE A 153 2.98 -7.32 8.20
CA PHE A 153 2.12 -7.31 7.01
C PHE A 153 2.86 -7.14 5.68
N GLY A 154 4.19 -7.05 5.69
CA GLY A 154 5.00 -6.90 4.46
C GLY A 154 4.77 -5.58 3.74
N ALA A 155 4.53 -4.49 4.47
CA ALA A 155 4.46 -3.15 3.90
C ALA A 155 5.81 -2.72 3.30
N ASN A 156 5.79 -1.94 2.24
CA ASN A 156 7.02 -1.47 1.59
C ASN A 156 7.79 -0.46 2.48
N GLU A 157 9.09 -0.33 2.21
CA GLU A 157 9.98 0.53 3.01
C GLU A 157 9.59 2.01 2.94
N GLY A 158 9.10 2.49 1.80
CA GLY A 158 8.68 3.89 1.64
C GLY A 158 7.56 4.26 2.61
N LEU A 159 6.49 3.46 2.62
CA LEU A 159 5.35 3.63 3.52
C LEU A 159 5.76 3.50 4.99
N LYS A 160 6.59 2.50 5.32
CA LYS A 160 7.10 2.31 6.69
C LYS A 160 7.91 3.51 7.17
N ASN A 161 8.77 4.06 6.33
CA ASN A 161 9.61 5.21 6.66
C ASN A 161 8.79 6.49 6.80
N GLU A 162 7.81 6.70 5.91
CA GLU A 162 6.93 7.88 5.95
C GLU A 162 6.07 7.87 7.23
N ILE A 163 5.45 6.74 7.57
CA ILE A 163 4.68 6.58 8.83
C ILE A 163 5.59 6.78 10.05
N ARG A 164 6.80 6.19 10.05
CA ARG A 164 7.75 6.37 11.16
C ARG A 164 8.12 7.84 11.34
N ALA A 165 8.52 8.50 10.27
CA ALA A 165 8.90 9.91 10.32
C ALA A 165 7.75 10.79 10.82
N LEU A 166 6.52 10.56 10.35
CA LEU A 166 5.33 11.28 10.79
C LEU A 166 5.07 11.07 12.30
N LEU A 167 5.20 9.85 12.79
CA LEU A 167 4.95 9.51 14.20
C LEU A 167 6.08 9.96 15.14
N GLU A 168 7.33 10.03 14.66
CA GLU A 168 8.50 10.52 15.40
C GLU A 168 8.55 12.06 15.44
N HIS A 169 8.06 12.76 14.42
CA HIS A 169 7.98 14.22 14.39
C HIS A 169 6.86 14.76 15.29
N GLN A 170 7.12 14.85 16.59
CA GLN A 170 6.27 15.59 17.53
C GLN A 170 6.49 17.11 17.56
N GLY A 171 7.34 17.69 16.69
CA GLY A 171 7.34 19.14 16.48
C GLY A 171 8.60 19.73 15.88
N SER A 172 8.44 20.39 14.73
CA SER A 172 9.19 21.61 14.40
C SER A 172 8.33 22.49 13.49
N ALA A 173 8.01 23.70 13.97
CA ALA A 173 7.28 24.70 13.23
C ALA A 173 8.16 25.24 12.08
N GLY A 174 7.73 25.03 10.84
CA GLY A 174 8.39 25.60 9.66
C GLY A 174 7.60 25.37 8.38
N ASP A 175 7.06 24.17 8.20
CA ASP A 175 6.12 23.81 7.14
C ASP A 175 5.44 22.51 7.61
N GLU A 176 4.20 22.59 8.13
CA GLU A 176 3.56 21.41 8.73
C GLU A 176 3.20 20.43 7.61
N ASP A 177 3.89 19.28 7.59
CA ASP A 177 3.59 18.16 6.71
C ASP A 177 2.06 17.94 6.63
N LEU A 178 1.52 17.97 5.41
CA LEU A 178 0.07 17.90 5.18
C LEU A 178 -0.52 16.67 5.87
N ASN A 179 0.14 15.52 5.78
CA ASN A 179 -0.34 14.28 6.37
C ASN A 179 -0.36 14.39 7.91
N LEU A 180 0.66 14.98 8.53
CA LEU A 180 0.71 15.21 9.97
C LEU A 180 -0.46 16.08 10.46
N ARG A 181 -0.76 17.18 9.75
CA ARG A 181 -1.90 18.06 10.07
C ARG A 181 -3.22 17.30 10.00
N LEU A 182 -3.41 16.48 8.96
CA LEU A 182 -4.63 15.69 8.77
C LEU A 182 -4.76 14.58 9.82
N VAL A 183 -3.66 13.94 10.23
CA VAL A 183 -3.65 12.97 11.35
C VAL A 183 -4.10 13.65 12.64
N ARG A 184 -3.54 14.83 12.97
CA ARG A 184 -3.95 15.60 14.15
C ARG A 184 -5.42 15.96 14.11
N GLN A 185 -5.91 16.44 12.97
CA GLN A 185 -7.33 16.79 12.78
C GLN A 185 -8.26 15.58 12.89
N ALA A 186 -7.82 14.39 12.46
CA ALA A 186 -8.59 13.16 12.56
C ALA A 186 -8.69 12.61 13.99
N LEU A 187 -7.70 12.89 14.85
CA LEU A 187 -7.66 12.44 16.24
C LEU A 187 -8.52 13.30 17.19
N VAL A 188 -8.94 14.49 16.74
CA VAL A 188 -9.87 15.35 17.48
C VAL A 188 -11.26 14.67 17.54
N PRO A 189 -11.89 14.61 18.74
CA PRO A 189 -13.20 14.00 18.94
C PRO A 189 -14.32 14.49 18.01
#